data_AF-A0A450TLI4-F1
#
_entry.id   AF-A0A450TLI4-F1
#
_cell.length_a   1.000
_cell.length_b   1.000
_cell.length_c   1.000
_cell.angle_alpha   90.00
_cell.angle_beta   90.00
_cell.angle_gamma   90.00
#
_symmetry.space_group_name_H-M   'P 1'
#
loop_
_entity.id
_entity.type
_entity.pdbx_description
1 polymer ?
#
loop_
_entity_poly.entity_id
_entity_poly.type
_entity_poly.pdbx_seq_one_letter_code
_entity_poly.pdbx_strand_id
1 'polypeptide(L)'
;MSLALEAISKRLGWDDETAQQEFAWLELMAKLKYDEYRDFLAGARFFERLAAWLGQFKTLEERKTAYDFVRKRLVFTSTAEINRLVELFYHRYVHQDLLRGAAETHGIPSYEVMVNERARETFHRLRRKTLFMGLSDGARIDVLRRSNAGRLSNEQIVLQPFLDDKKWRDLADELQENLEDDDNPKFKTVYVLDDFTASGTSLIRWKNGKLRGKLERLWKTLKGAKGKPGDTFPIDLKAQVRVHHYMATEQARNHIEKLLTEAKQQLGDDWFEDIRPTYGLVFDEKLPVSETEEPALWKLTEDYYDPGIESEKHMKASGDTHWKRGYGQCALPLVLEHNTPNNSLALLWAESTNPKEGAHSMRPLFYRRQRHT
;
A
#
# COMPACT_ATOMS: atom_id res chain seq x y z
N MET A 1 -32.07 8.44 -17.96
CA MET A 1 -31.20 7.25 -17.93
C MET A 1 -29.90 7.61 -18.66
N SER A 2 -28.73 7.23 -18.16
CA SER A 2 -27.45 7.55 -18.82
C SER A 2 -27.30 6.72 -20.10
N LEU A 3 -26.89 7.34 -21.21
CA LEU A 3 -26.54 6.66 -22.48
C LEU A 3 -25.51 5.53 -22.26
N ALA A 4 -24.64 5.66 -21.27
CA ALA A 4 -23.65 4.65 -20.93
C ALA A 4 -24.29 3.38 -20.35
N LEU A 5 -25.32 3.51 -19.51
CA LEU A 5 -26.04 2.37 -18.93
C LEU A 5 -26.80 1.58 -20.01
N GLU A 6 -27.46 2.29 -20.93
CA GLU A 6 -28.10 1.66 -22.09
C GLU A 6 -27.08 0.92 -22.96
N ALA A 7 -25.90 1.51 -23.18
CA ALA A 7 -24.82 0.85 -23.92
C ALA A 7 -24.29 -0.40 -23.20
N ILE A 8 -24.21 -0.40 -21.86
CA ILE A 8 -23.85 -1.58 -21.06
C ILE A 8 -24.91 -2.66 -21.21
N SER A 9 -26.18 -2.33 -20.99
CA SER A 9 -27.31 -3.27 -21.12
C SER A 9 -27.34 -3.93 -22.51
N LYS A 10 -27.23 -3.13 -23.58
CA LYS A 10 -27.17 -3.65 -24.95
C LYS A 10 -25.98 -4.58 -25.21
N ARG A 11 -24.81 -4.29 -24.61
CA ARG A 11 -23.60 -5.12 -24.75
C ARG A 11 -23.72 -6.46 -24.02
N LEU A 12 -24.48 -6.49 -22.92
CA LEU A 12 -24.71 -7.65 -22.07
C LEU A 12 -26.01 -8.40 -22.40
N GLY A 13 -26.83 -7.87 -23.31
CA GLY A 13 -28.07 -8.50 -23.75
C GLY A 13 -29.07 -8.66 -22.61
N TRP A 14 -29.14 -7.69 -21.71
CA TRP A 14 -30.12 -7.69 -20.61
C TRP A 14 -31.53 -7.42 -21.13
N ASP A 15 -32.50 -8.09 -20.51
CA ASP A 15 -33.89 -7.70 -20.60
C ASP A 15 -34.19 -6.51 -19.66
N ASP A 16 -35.39 -5.95 -19.76
CA ASP A 16 -35.77 -4.75 -19.01
C ASP A 16 -35.70 -4.97 -17.49
N GLU A 17 -36.07 -6.16 -17.02
CA GLU A 17 -36.06 -6.51 -15.59
C GLU A 17 -34.62 -6.58 -15.05
N THR A 18 -33.74 -7.33 -15.73
CA THR A 18 -32.32 -7.43 -15.35
C THR A 18 -31.64 -6.08 -15.44
N ALA A 19 -31.90 -5.31 -16.50
CA ALA A 19 -31.34 -3.99 -16.68
C ALA A 19 -31.73 -3.06 -15.54
N GLN A 20 -32.99 -3.05 -15.10
CA GLN A 20 -33.43 -2.23 -13.98
C GLN A 20 -32.68 -2.57 -12.69
N GLN A 21 -32.51 -3.87 -12.38
CA GLN A 21 -31.81 -4.32 -11.17
C GLN A 21 -30.31 -3.96 -11.22
N GLU A 22 -29.65 -4.25 -12.33
CA GLU A 22 -28.21 -4.00 -12.49
C GLU A 22 -27.89 -2.51 -12.60
N PHE A 23 -28.77 -1.68 -13.19
CA PHE A 23 -28.62 -0.23 -13.18
C PHE A 23 -28.65 0.32 -11.76
N ALA A 24 -29.59 -0.12 -10.92
CA ALA A 24 -29.64 0.32 -9.53
C ALA A 24 -28.35 -0.04 -8.76
N TRP A 25 -27.80 -1.24 -8.98
CA TRP A 25 -26.52 -1.64 -8.38
C TRP A 25 -25.35 -0.80 -8.92
N LEU A 26 -25.26 -0.60 -10.23
CA LEU A 26 -24.21 0.19 -10.86
C LEU A 26 -24.22 1.65 -10.37
N GLU A 27 -25.41 2.26 -10.28
CA GLU A 27 -25.62 3.61 -9.72
C GLU A 27 -25.17 3.72 -8.27
N LEU A 28 -25.52 2.74 -7.45
CA LEU A 28 -25.06 2.69 -6.06
C LEU A 28 -23.53 2.63 -5.98
N MET A 29 -22.91 1.72 -6.72
CA MET A 29 -21.47 1.48 -6.65
C MET A 29 -20.64 2.59 -7.27
N ALA A 30 -21.11 3.20 -8.37
CA ALA A 30 -20.48 4.39 -8.93
C ALA A 30 -20.47 5.53 -7.91
N LYS A 31 -21.64 5.83 -7.33
CA LYS A 31 -21.80 6.92 -6.36
C LYS A 31 -21.00 6.71 -5.08
N LEU A 32 -20.94 5.49 -4.56
CA LEU A 32 -20.28 5.21 -3.28
C LEU A 32 -18.79 4.90 -3.41
N LYS A 33 -18.33 4.39 -4.56
CA LYS A 33 -16.95 3.89 -4.71
C LYS A 33 -16.31 4.31 -6.01
N TYR A 34 -16.82 3.84 -7.15
CA TYR A 34 -16.01 3.84 -8.36
C TYR A 34 -15.78 5.23 -8.97
N ASP A 35 -16.73 6.17 -8.84
CA ASP A 35 -16.53 7.55 -9.29
C ASP A 35 -15.53 8.34 -8.43
N GLU A 36 -15.12 7.82 -7.26
CA GLU A 36 -14.03 8.42 -6.47
C GLU A 36 -12.63 8.18 -7.08
N TYR A 37 -12.53 7.33 -8.11
CA TYR A 37 -11.24 7.03 -8.72
C TYR A 37 -10.59 8.29 -9.31
N ARG A 38 -9.47 8.73 -8.73
CA ARG A 38 -8.87 10.04 -8.99
C ARG A 38 -8.36 10.23 -10.43
N ASP A 39 -8.13 9.13 -11.14
CA ASP A 39 -7.60 9.13 -12.50
C ASP A 39 -8.68 9.04 -13.58
N PHE A 40 -9.94 9.13 -13.20
CA PHE A 40 -10.99 9.49 -14.14
C PHE A 40 -10.79 10.94 -14.62
N LEU A 41 -10.47 11.10 -15.91
CA LEU A 41 -10.36 12.41 -16.58
C LEU A 41 -11.65 13.22 -16.39
N ALA A 42 -11.53 14.54 -16.39
CA ALA A 42 -12.68 15.45 -16.28
C ALA A 42 -13.78 15.06 -17.29
N GLY A 43 -14.94 14.63 -16.78
CA GLY A 43 -16.12 14.27 -17.56
C GLY A 43 -16.30 12.78 -17.88
N ALA A 44 -15.32 11.91 -17.65
CA ALA A 44 -15.50 10.46 -17.78
C ALA A 44 -15.84 9.87 -16.41
N ARG A 45 -17.02 9.27 -16.25
CA ARG A 45 -17.40 8.56 -15.01
C ARG A 45 -17.23 7.06 -15.20
N PHE A 46 -17.46 6.30 -14.13
CA PHE A 46 -17.32 4.86 -14.13
C PHE A 46 -18.12 4.18 -15.25
N PHE A 47 -19.32 4.65 -15.57
CA PHE A 47 -20.18 4.01 -16.58
C PHE A 47 -19.62 4.10 -17.99
N GLU A 48 -19.13 5.26 -18.41
CA GLU A 48 -18.55 5.40 -19.75
C GLU A 48 -17.30 4.52 -19.88
N ARG A 49 -16.51 4.43 -18.81
CA ARG A 49 -15.34 3.54 -18.73
C ARG A 49 -15.74 2.07 -18.77
N LEU A 50 -16.74 1.67 -17.99
CA LEU A 50 -17.25 0.30 -17.96
C LEU A 50 -17.84 -0.09 -19.30
N ALA A 51 -18.65 0.77 -19.91
CA ALA A 51 -19.17 0.56 -21.25
C ALA A 51 -18.00 0.31 -22.22
N ALA A 52 -17.08 1.27 -22.36
CA ALA A 52 -15.93 1.16 -23.25
C ALA A 52 -15.09 -0.11 -23.01
N TRP A 53 -14.83 -0.42 -21.74
CA TRP A 53 -14.09 -1.60 -21.30
C TRP A 53 -14.79 -2.90 -21.70
N LEU A 54 -16.10 -3.03 -21.48
CA LEU A 54 -16.88 -4.19 -21.92
C LEU A 54 -16.89 -4.35 -23.45
N GLY A 55 -16.77 -3.24 -24.19
CA GLY A 55 -16.71 -3.27 -25.65
C GLY A 55 -15.44 -3.85 -26.24
N GLN A 56 -14.44 -4.16 -25.41
CA GLN A 56 -13.23 -4.81 -25.89
C GLN A 56 -13.37 -6.32 -26.03
N PHE A 57 -14.36 -6.92 -25.39
CA PHE A 57 -14.62 -8.36 -25.46
C PHE A 57 -15.54 -8.70 -26.65
N LYS A 58 -15.18 -9.74 -27.38
CA LYS A 58 -15.76 -10.10 -28.69
C LYS A 58 -17.13 -10.74 -28.55
N THR A 59 -17.26 -11.73 -27.68
CA THR A 59 -18.48 -12.53 -27.50
C THR A 59 -19.32 -12.02 -26.34
N LEU A 60 -20.60 -12.40 -26.34
CA LEU A 60 -21.52 -12.05 -25.25
C LEU A 60 -21.10 -12.69 -23.92
N GLU A 61 -20.66 -13.94 -23.93
CA GLU A 61 -20.25 -14.67 -22.72
C GLU A 61 -18.98 -14.11 -22.10
N GLU A 62 -18.02 -13.65 -22.91
CA GLU A 62 -16.84 -12.94 -22.42
C GLU A 62 -17.22 -11.61 -21.74
N ARG A 63 -18.17 -10.86 -22.32
CA ARG A 63 -18.68 -9.61 -21.71
C ARG A 63 -19.38 -9.88 -20.39
N LYS A 64 -20.21 -10.94 -20.32
CA LYS A 64 -20.86 -11.37 -19.07
C LYS A 64 -19.83 -11.76 -18.01
N THR A 65 -18.82 -12.54 -18.39
CA THR A 65 -17.70 -12.92 -17.49
C THR A 65 -16.97 -11.69 -16.96
N ALA A 66 -16.67 -10.73 -17.84
CA ALA A 66 -16.01 -9.48 -17.49
C ALA A 66 -16.89 -8.59 -16.59
N TYR A 67 -18.19 -8.53 -16.83
CA TYR A 67 -19.13 -7.82 -15.98
C TYR A 67 -19.24 -8.48 -14.60
N ASP A 68 -19.37 -9.81 -14.56
CA ASP A 68 -19.45 -10.58 -13.31
C ASP A 68 -18.20 -10.39 -12.44
N PHE A 69 -17.03 -10.29 -13.06
CA PHE A 69 -15.81 -9.91 -12.37
C PHE A 69 -15.94 -8.55 -11.66
N VAL A 70 -16.43 -7.51 -12.35
CA VAL A 70 -16.67 -6.19 -11.75
C VAL A 70 -17.76 -6.26 -10.67
N ARG A 71 -18.80 -7.03 -10.91
CA ARG A 71 -19.99 -7.14 -10.06
C ARG A 71 -19.76 -7.90 -8.76
N LYS A 72 -18.90 -8.93 -8.80
CA LYS A 72 -18.80 -9.94 -7.73
C LYS A 72 -17.40 -10.06 -7.14
N ARG A 73 -16.34 -9.69 -7.86
CA ARG A 73 -14.95 -9.97 -7.48
C ARG A 73 -14.09 -8.72 -7.28
N LEU A 74 -14.39 -7.64 -7.98
CA LEU A 74 -13.63 -6.39 -7.88
C LEU A 74 -13.71 -5.79 -6.48
N VAL A 75 -12.56 -5.66 -5.84
CA VAL A 75 -12.38 -4.91 -4.60
C VAL A 75 -11.90 -3.52 -4.96
N PHE A 76 -12.70 -2.51 -4.59
CA PHE A 76 -12.31 -1.10 -4.67
C PHE A 76 -12.21 -0.53 -3.27
N THR A 77 -11.04 0.03 -2.95
CA THR A 77 -10.78 0.68 -1.66
C THR A 77 -10.89 2.20 -1.84
N SER A 78 -11.94 2.78 -1.26
CA SER A 78 -12.28 4.20 -1.29
C SER A 78 -11.36 5.08 -0.43
N THR A 79 -11.46 6.41 -0.59
CA THR A 79 -10.72 7.35 0.26
C THR A 79 -11.07 7.15 1.73
N ALA A 80 -12.36 6.97 2.03
CA ALA A 80 -12.87 6.80 3.39
C ALA A 80 -12.33 5.51 4.04
N GLU A 81 -12.28 4.40 3.31
CA GLU A 81 -11.77 3.12 3.81
C GLU A 81 -10.26 3.19 4.12
N ILE A 82 -9.44 3.77 3.23
CA ILE A 82 -8.00 3.95 3.48
C ILE A 82 -7.79 4.88 4.68
N ASN A 83 -8.47 6.03 4.71
CA ASN A 83 -8.33 6.98 5.81
C ASN A 83 -8.72 6.34 7.15
N ARG A 84 -9.72 5.45 7.16
CA ARG A 84 -10.09 4.72 8.37
C ARG A 84 -8.97 3.80 8.86
N LEU A 85 -8.24 3.13 7.96
CA LEU A 85 -7.06 2.34 8.33
C LEU A 85 -5.95 3.22 8.92
N VAL A 86 -5.74 4.42 8.35
CA VAL A 86 -4.77 5.41 8.84
C VAL A 86 -5.13 5.90 10.25
N GLU A 87 -6.40 6.18 10.51
CA GLU A 87 -6.88 6.58 11.84
C GLU A 87 -6.71 5.48 12.88
N LEU A 88 -7.01 4.24 12.50
CA LEU A 88 -6.91 3.09 13.39
C LEU A 88 -5.46 2.71 13.70
N PHE A 89 -4.52 2.99 12.80
CA PHE A 89 -3.11 2.63 12.94
C PHE A 89 -2.51 3.08 14.28
N TYR A 90 -2.73 4.35 14.67
CA TYR A 90 -2.19 4.86 15.94
C TYR A 90 -2.73 4.06 17.13
N HIS A 91 -4.04 3.86 17.19
CA HIS A 91 -4.67 3.19 18.33
C HIS A 91 -4.38 1.69 18.41
N ARG A 92 -4.29 1.01 17.25
CA ARG A 92 -4.10 -0.44 17.17
C ARG A 92 -2.65 -0.87 17.34
N TYR A 93 -1.69 -0.08 16.84
CA TYR A 93 -0.28 -0.47 16.85
C TYR A 93 0.52 0.45 17.76
N VAL A 94 0.58 1.74 17.44
CA VAL A 94 1.45 2.69 18.14
C VAL A 94 1.12 2.76 19.63
N HIS A 95 -0.14 3.01 19.97
CA HIS A 95 -0.58 3.15 21.35
C HIS A 95 -0.35 1.86 22.15
N GLN A 96 -0.60 0.70 21.54
CA GLN A 96 -0.40 -0.60 22.18
C GLN A 96 1.09 -0.89 22.44
N ASP A 97 1.96 -0.56 21.48
CA ASP A 97 3.40 -0.69 21.64
C ASP A 97 3.93 0.23 22.75
N LEU A 98 3.42 1.47 22.83
CA LEU A 98 3.78 2.43 23.88
C LEU A 98 3.30 1.98 25.26
N LEU A 99 2.06 1.48 25.38
CA LEU A 99 1.55 0.90 26.63
C LEU A 99 2.40 -0.28 27.07
N ARG A 100 2.75 -1.19 26.15
CA ARG A 100 3.58 -2.35 26.45
C ARG A 100 4.98 -1.95 26.90
N GLY A 101 5.63 -1.02 26.19
CA GLY A 101 6.96 -0.55 26.57
C GLY A 101 6.99 0.14 27.94
N ALA A 102 5.98 0.94 28.26
CA ALA A 102 5.85 1.55 29.60
C ALA A 102 5.58 0.49 30.67
N ALA A 103 4.69 -0.46 30.40
CA ALA A 103 4.36 -1.57 31.29
C ALA A 103 5.59 -2.43 31.62
N GLU A 104 6.36 -2.82 30.61
CA GLU A 104 7.60 -3.57 30.74
C GLU A 104 8.65 -2.82 31.57
N THR A 105 8.75 -1.49 31.39
CA THR A 105 9.70 -0.64 32.15
C THR A 105 9.38 -0.63 33.64
N HIS A 106 8.10 -0.64 34.01
CA HIS A 106 7.64 -0.55 35.41
C HIS A 106 7.25 -1.90 36.03
N GLY A 107 7.29 -2.99 35.26
CA GLY A 107 6.89 -4.32 35.73
C GLY A 107 5.40 -4.45 36.08
N ILE A 108 4.53 -3.70 35.40
CA ILE A 108 3.08 -3.68 35.65
C ILE A 108 2.27 -4.18 34.43
N PRO A 109 0.99 -4.56 34.58
CA PRO A 109 0.12 -4.85 33.44
C PRO A 109 -0.15 -3.61 32.57
N SER A 110 -0.28 -3.79 31.24
CA SER A 110 -0.47 -2.67 30.30
C SER A 110 -1.72 -1.83 30.53
N TYR A 111 -2.78 -2.40 31.09
CA TYR A 111 -4.01 -1.66 31.41
C TYR A 111 -3.85 -0.72 32.62
N GLU A 112 -2.80 -0.88 33.43
CA GLU A 112 -2.54 -0.01 34.59
C GLU A 112 -1.69 1.22 34.24
N VAL A 113 -1.07 1.24 33.06
CA VAL A 113 -0.12 2.30 32.66
C VAL A 113 -0.74 3.70 32.73
N MET A 114 -2.00 3.86 32.35
CA MET A 114 -2.64 5.18 32.31
C MET A 114 -3.09 5.69 33.69
N VAL A 115 -3.21 4.80 34.68
CA VAL A 115 -3.61 5.15 36.06
C VAL A 115 -2.40 5.26 37.00
N ASN A 116 -1.29 4.59 36.68
CA ASN A 116 -0.02 4.74 37.38
C ASN A 116 0.74 5.98 36.85
N GLU A 117 1.00 6.96 37.70
CA GLU A 117 1.59 8.24 37.30
C GLU A 117 2.97 8.11 36.63
N ARG A 118 3.88 7.33 37.23
CA ARG A 118 5.24 7.11 36.70
C ARG A 118 5.23 6.36 35.37
N ALA A 119 4.36 5.36 35.25
CA ALA A 119 4.20 4.61 34.00
C ALA A 119 3.58 5.48 32.89
N ARG A 120 2.62 6.34 33.23
CA ARG A 120 2.02 7.31 32.31
C ARG A 120 3.04 8.33 31.81
N GLU A 121 3.90 8.85 32.67
CA GLU A 121 5.02 9.73 32.28
C GLU A 121 5.95 9.00 31.30
N THR A 122 6.30 7.75 31.60
CA THR A 122 7.12 6.90 30.71
C THR A 122 6.43 6.70 29.36
N PHE A 123 5.12 6.43 29.34
CA PHE A 123 4.34 6.35 28.11
C PHE A 123 4.45 7.64 27.28
N HIS A 124 4.34 8.82 27.92
CA HIS A 124 4.45 10.10 27.21
C HIS A 124 5.87 10.34 26.67
N ARG A 125 6.91 9.98 27.44
CA ARG A 125 8.31 10.06 26.97
C ARG A 125 8.57 9.10 25.80
N LEU A 126 8.11 7.85 25.89
CA LEU A 126 8.20 6.88 24.78
C LEU A 126 7.45 7.38 23.54
N ARG A 127 6.27 7.97 23.73
CA ARG A 127 5.51 8.58 22.63
C ARG A 127 6.35 9.67 21.97
N ARG A 128 6.96 10.58 22.73
CA ARG A 128 7.79 11.66 22.18
C ARG A 128 9.04 11.13 21.44
N LYS A 129 9.61 10.02 21.93
CA LYS A 129 10.74 9.29 21.31
C LYS A 129 10.32 8.37 20.16
N THR A 130 9.12 8.54 19.59
CA THR A 130 8.65 7.82 18.40
C THR A 130 8.62 8.74 17.17
N LEU A 131 9.16 8.27 16.04
CA LEU A 131 9.22 8.98 14.76
C LEU A 131 8.43 8.23 13.68
N PHE A 132 7.68 8.95 12.85
CA PHE A 132 6.84 8.42 11.76
C PHE A 132 7.34 8.92 10.41
N MET A 133 7.58 8.01 9.46
CA MET A 133 8.08 8.34 8.12
C MET A 133 7.22 7.70 7.03
N GLY A 134 6.99 8.40 5.92
CA GLY A 134 6.35 7.82 4.73
C GLY A 134 7.33 7.06 3.83
N LEU A 135 7.11 5.77 3.58
CA LEU A 135 7.88 4.95 2.62
C LEU A 135 7.40 5.09 1.17
N SER A 136 6.27 5.74 0.95
CA SER A 136 5.72 6.06 -0.37
C SER A 136 4.87 7.32 -0.30
N ASP A 137 4.55 7.89 -1.46
CA ASP A 137 3.57 8.98 -1.56
C ASP A 137 2.18 8.54 -1.07
N GLY A 138 1.91 7.23 -1.07
CA GLY A 138 0.67 6.64 -0.61
C GLY A 138 0.53 6.59 0.91
N ALA A 139 1.60 6.83 1.68
CA ALA A 139 1.66 6.66 3.13
C ALA A 139 0.67 7.49 3.98
N ARG A 140 -0.08 8.42 3.36
CA ARG A 140 -1.12 9.26 4.01
C ARG A 140 -0.64 9.96 5.28
N ILE A 141 0.61 10.44 5.25
CA ILE A 141 1.24 11.15 6.37
C ILE A 141 0.43 12.39 6.78
N ASP A 142 -0.22 13.05 5.82
CA ASP A 142 -1.10 14.19 6.08
C ASP A 142 -2.36 13.81 6.87
N VAL A 143 -2.97 12.66 6.55
CA VAL A 143 -4.13 12.13 7.27
C VAL A 143 -3.72 11.69 8.68
N LEU A 144 -2.59 10.97 8.81
CA LEU A 144 -2.02 10.57 10.10
C LEU A 144 -1.81 11.78 11.01
N ARG A 145 -1.22 12.86 10.46
CA ARG A 145 -0.98 14.10 11.19
C ARG A 145 -2.28 14.72 11.68
N ARG A 146 -3.29 14.85 10.81
CA ARG A 146 -4.59 15.46 11.18
C ARG A 146 -5.34 14.62 12.21
N SER A 147 -5.41 13.30 12.06
CA SER A 147 -6.14 12.42 12.98
C SER A 147 -5.49 12.33 14.37
N ASN A 148 -4.21 12.69 14.47
CA ASN A 148 -3.44 12.69 15.71
C ASN A 148 -3.03 14.09 16.18
N ALA A 149 -3.73 15.14 15.73
CA ALA A 149 -3.54 16.49 16.23
C ALA A 149 -3.70 16.53 17.77
N GLY A 150 -2.75 17.19 18.44
CA GLY A 150 -2.67 17.24 19.90
C GLY A 150 -2.13 15.96 20.58
N ARG A 151 -1.91 14.87 19.83
CA ARG A 151 -1.26 13.64 20.34
C ARG A 151 0.17 13.48 19.87
N LEU A 152 0.40 13.78 18.60
CA LEU A 152 1.71 13.76 17.95
C LEU A 152 2.11 15.18 17.57
N SER A 153 3.38 15.52 17.77
CA SER A 153 3.92 16.80 17.31
C SER A 153 4.29 16.71 15.82
N ASN A 154 4.44 17.85 15.14
CA ASN A 154 4.76 17.87 13.70
C ASN A 154 6.15 17.25 13.42
N GLU A 155 7.04 17.39 14.38
CA GLU A 155 8.45 16.99 14.39
C GLU A 155 8.58 15.47 14.52
N GLN A 156 7.55 14.80 15.02
CA GLN A 156 7.47 13.34 15.00
C GLN A 156 7.07 12.77 13.65
N ILE A 157 6.70 13.61 12.67
CA ILE A 157 6.06 13.17 11.43
C ILE A 157 6.79 13.73 10.20
N VAL A 158 7.56 12.87 9.54
CA VAL A 158 8.30 13.21 8.33
C VAL A 158 7.68 12.57 7.10
N LEU A 159 7.63 13.32 5.99
CA LEU A 159 6.98 12.86 4.75
C LEU A 159 7.71 11.69 4.10
N GLN A 160 9.05 11.69 4.18
CA GLN A 160 9.91 10.68 3.57
C GLN A 160 11.14 10.41 4.44
N PRO A 161 11.75 9.22 4.38
CA PRO A 161 12.91 8.87 5.18
C PRO A 161 14.22 9.53 4.70
N PHE A 162 14.25 10.04 3.47
CA PHE A 162 15.45 10.61 2.85
C PHE A 162 15.55 12.10 3.13
N LEU A 163 15.97 12.44 4.36
CA LEU A 163 16.16 13.81 4.80
C LEU A 163 17.61 14.27 4.61
N ASP A 164 17.79 15.59 4.46
CA ASP A 164 19.11 16.22 4.48
C ASP A 164 19.62 16.41 5.92
N ASP A 165 20.91 16.74 6.05
CA ASP A 165 21.56 16.91 7.36
C ASP A 165 20.94 18.03 8.18
N LYS A 166 20.44 19.09 7.53
CA LYS A 166 19.81 20.21 8.21
C LYS A 166 18.54 19.74 8.90
N LYS A 167 17.68 19.01 8.18
CA LYS A 167 16.43 18.51 8.71
C LYS A 167 16.66 17.48 9.82
N TRP A 168 17.71 16.68 9.75
CA TRP A 168 18.07 15.79 10.87
C TRP A 168 18.45 16.55 12.14
N ARG A 169 19.19 17.66 12.01
CA ARG A 169 19.55 18.51 13.16
C ARG A 169 18.34 19.20 13.74
N ASP A 170 17.47 19.78 12.89
CA ASP A 170 16.22 20.41 13.34
C ASP A 170 15.40 19.43 14.21
N LEU A 171 15.29 18.16 13.77
CA LEU A 171 14.59 17.12 14.53
C LEU A 171 15.26 16.75 15.86
N ALA A 172 16.60 16.83 15.92
CA ALA A 172 17.36 16.58 17.14
C ALA A 172 17.17 17.71 18.15
N ASP A 173 17.28 18.96 17.69
CA ASP A 173 17.11 20.16 18.50
C ASP A 173 15.69 20.20 19.09
N GLU A 174 14.66 19.99 18.26
CA GLU A 174 13.26 19.92 18.70
C GLU A 174 13.02 18.76 19.69
N LEU A 175 13.73 17.63 19.55
CA LEU A 175 13.63 16.52 20.49
C LEU A 175 14.28 16.84 21.84
N GLN A 176 15.43 17.52 21.82
CA GLN A 176 16.13 17.99 23.01
C GLN A 176 15.32 19.04 23.79
N GLU A 177 14.70 20.00 23.10
CA GLU A 177 13.84 21.02 23.71
C GLU A 177 12.60 20.42 24.41
N ASN A 178 12.08 19.29 23.91
CA ASN A 178 10.93 18.63 24.52
C ASN A 178 11.29 17.66 25.65
N LEU A 179 12.57 17.29 25.77
CA LEU A 179 13.09 16.31 26.72
C LEU A 179 14.37 16.86 27.35
N GLU A 180 14.29 18.05 27.95
CA GLU A 180 15.42 18.75 28.56
C GLU A 180 16.08 17.95 29.69
N ASP A 181 15.34 17.02 30.29
CA ASP A 181 15.79 16.12 31.35
C ASP A 181 16.62 14.93 30.83
N ASP A 182 16.66 14.72 29.51
CA ASP A 182 17.39 13.65 28.84
C ASP A 182 18.65 14.23 28.19
N ASP A 183 19.81 13.71 28.54
CA ASP A 183 21.07 14.08 27.89
C ASP A 183 21.12 13.43 26.49
N ASN A 184 21.07 14.26 25.44
CA ASN A 184 21.04 13.84 24.04
C ASN A 184 19.93 12.82 23.72
N PRO A 185 18.64 13.19 23.82
CA PRO A 185 17.54 12.29 23.58
C PRO A 185 17.53 11.83 22.12
N LYS A 186 17.20 10.55 21.93
CA LYS A 186 17.07 9.93 20.61
C LYS A 186 15.71 9.28 20.44
N PHE A 187 15.19 9.29 19.23
CA PHE A 187 14.08 8.47 18.80
C PHE A 187 14.44 7.00 18.96
N LYS A 188 13.67 6.30 19.80
CA LYS A 188 13.86 4.88 20.13
C LYS A 188 12.99 3.97 19.25
N THR A 189 11.96 4.53 18.61
CA THR A 189 11.07 3.79 17.72
C THR A 189 10.84 4.59 16.44
N VAL A 190 10.98 3.92 15.30
CA VAL A 190 10.72 4.49 13.97
C VAL A 190 9.66 3.67 13.27
N TYR A 191 8.49 4.28 13.09
CA TYR A 191 7.43 3.76 12.24
C TYR A 191 7.66 4.24 10.81
N VAL A 192 7.64 3.30 9.87
CA VAL A 192 7.77 3.58 8.44
C VAL A 192 6.53 3.05 7.73
N LEU A 193 5.82 3.93 7.03
CA LEU A 193 4.42 3.73 6.65
C LEU A 193 4.27 3.63 5.13
N ASP A 194 3.46 2.69 4.66
CA ASP A 194 3.12 2.51 3.24
C ASP A 194 1.63 2.21 3.11
N ASP A 195 1.01 2.52 1.97
CA ASP A 195 -0.41 2.24 1.77
C ASP A 195 -0.70 0.78 1.50
N PHE A 196 0.06 0.17 0.61
CA PHE A 196 -0.23 -1.15 0.11
C PHE A 196 1.04 -1.95 -0.26
N THR A 197 1.05 -3.23 0.09
CA THR A 197 2.04 -4.20 -0.41
C THR A 197 1.38 -5.47 -0.94
N ALA A 198 1.68 -5.84 -2.18
CA ALA A 198 1.10 -7.00 -2.86
C ALA A 198 2.06 -8.17 -2.98
N SER A 199 3.26 -7.97 -3.51
CA SER A 199 4.27 -9.02 -3.60
C SER A 199 5.34 -8.92 -2.52
N GLY A 200 5.45 -7.80 -1.82
CA GLY A 200 6.54 -7.49 -0.89
C GLY A 200 7.88 -7.10 -1.53
N THR A 201 8.07 -7.33 -2.84
CA THR A 201 9.40 -7.20 -3.49
C THR A 201 9.93 -5.76 -3.56
N SER A 202 9.04 -4.77 -3.58
CA SER A 202 9.42 -3.35 -3.53
C SER A 202 9.99 -2.96 -2.16
N LEU A 203 9.48 -3.56 -1.09
CA LEU A 203 9.96 -3.32 0.28
C LEU A 203 11.34 -3.95 0.49
N ILE A 204 11.46 -5.25 0.18
CA ILE A 204 12.66 -6.05 0.39
C ILE A 204 12.73 -7.18 -0.65
N ARG A 205 13.91 -7.42 -1.21
CA ARG A 205 14.21 -8.55 -2.11
C ARG A 205 15.72 -8.77 -2.22
N TRP A 206 16.12 -9.99 -2.56
CA TRP A 206 17.50 -10.28 -2.95
C TRP A 206 17.69 -10.11 -4.46
N LYS A 207 18.80 -9.49 -4.88
CA LYS A 207 19.21 -9.41 -6.29
C LYS A 207 20.72 -9.54 -6.38
N ASN A 208 21.20 -10.57 -7.08
CA ASN A 208 22.63 -10.88 -7.25
C ASN A 208 23.38 -10.91 -5.90
N GLY A 209 22.82 -11.60 -4.90
CA GLY A 209 23.39 -11.72 -3.56
C GLY A 209 23.36 -10.43 -2.72
N LYS A 210 22.72 -9.35 -3.19
CA LYS A 210 22.59 -8.09 -2.46
C LYS A 210 21.13 -7.80 -2.14
N LEU A 211 20.88 -7.33 -0.92
CA LEU A 211 19.57 -6.88 -0.51
C LEU A 211 19.21 -5.59 -1.25
N ARG A 212 17.98 -5.50 -1.76
CA ARG A 212 17.42 -4.36 -2.48
C ARG A 212 16.02 -4.05 -1.98
N GLY A 213 15.59 -2.81 -2.21
CA GLY A 213 14.24 -2.36 -1.87
C GLY A 213 14.25 -1.13 -0.98
N LYS A 214 13.08 -0.74 -0.49
CA LYS A 214 12.93 0.41 0.39
C LYS A 214 13.68 0.22 1.72
N LEU A 215 13.70 -1.01 2.27
CA LEU A 215 14.41 -1.29 3.52
C LEU A 215 15.94 -1.22 3.40
N GLU A 216 16.51 -1.65 2.26
CA GLU A 216 17.94 -1.44 1.99
C GLU A 216 18.29 0.06 2.00
N ARG A 217 17.46 0.88 1.34
CA ARG A 217 17.66 2.33 1.29
C ARG A 217 17.51 2.96 2.66
N LEU A 218 16.47 2.60 3.40
CA LEU A 218 16.26 3.05 4.78
C LEU A 218 17.45 2.68 5.66
N TRP A 219 17.90 1.42 5.62
CA TRP A 219 19.07 0.97 6.37
C TRP A 219 20.30 1.79 6.01
N LYS A 220 20.56 2.04 4.72
CA LYS A 220 21.69 2.87 4.28
C LYS A 220 21.57 4.32 4.72
N THR A 221 20.38 4.90 4.75
CA THR A 221 20.17 6.26 5.26
C THR A 221 20.47 6.31 6.75
N LEU A 222 19.90 5.39 7.52
CA LEU A 222 20.11 5.33 8.97
C LEU A 222 21.57 5.00 9.31
N LYS A 223 22.20 4.05 8.57
CA LYS A 223 23.61 3.67 8.70
C LYS A 223 24.58 4.75 8.22
N GLY A 224 24.28 5.41 7.10
CA GLY A 224 25.09 6.49 6.54
C GLY A 224 25.11 7.72 7.44
N ALA A 225 24.01 7.98 8.14
CA ALA A 225 23.99 8.95 9.23
C ALA A 225 24.85 8.52 10.43
N LYS A 226 25.07 7.20 10.67
CA LYS A 226 26.04 6.70 11.68
C LYS A 226 27.49 7.05 11.33
N GLY A 227 27.81 7.27 10.06
CA GLY A 227 29.18 7.50 9.57
C GLY A 227 29.64 8.96 9.62
N LYS A 228 28.76 9.90 9.96
CA LYS A 228 29.13 11.31 10.17
C LYS A 228 29.47 11.49 11.66
N PRO A 229 30.68 11.97 12.02
CA PRO A 229 31.01 12.23 13.41
C PRO A 229 30.11 13.34 13.95
N GLY A 230 29.29 13.03 14.96
CA GLY A 230 28.58 14.03 15.75
C GLY A 230 27.33 13.49 16.44
N ASP A 231 27.13 13.92 17.68
CA ASP A 231 25.99 13.67 18.56
C ASP A 231 24.63 14.14 18.02
N THR A 232 24.54 14.56 16.76
CA THR A 232 23.40 15.26 16.16
C THR A 232 22.41 14.37 15.42
N PHE A 233 22.70 13.08 15.23
CA PHE A 233 21.73 12.18 14.59
C PHE A 233 20.67 11.74 15.61
N PRO A 234 19.38 12.10 15.39
CA PRO A 234 18.36 11.99 16.43
C PRO A 234 17.77 10.58 16.60
N ILE A 235 18.23 9.58 15.85
CA ILE A 235 17.68 8.21 15.93
C ILE A 235 18.69 7.29 16.62
N ASP A 236 18.21 6.50 17.58
CA ASP A 236 19.03 5.51 18.26
C ASP A 236 19.50 4.42 17.28
N LEU A 237 20.76 3.98 17.43
CA LEU A 237 21.34 2.93 16.60
C LEU A 237 20.61 1.58 16.74
N LYS A 238 19.98 1.37 17.91
CA LYS A 238 19.17 0.21 18.27
C LYS A 238 17.68 0.51 18.21
N ALA A 239 17.29 1.59 17.52
CA ALA A 239 15.89 1.97 17.42
C ALA A 239 15.06 0.80 16.84
N GLN A 240 13.89 0.61 17.44
CA GLN A 240 12.90 -0.35 16.97
C GLN A 240 12.30 0.16 15.67
N VAL A 241 12.37 -0.62 14.59
CA VAL A 241 11.77 -0.28 13.30
C VAL A 241 10.47 -1.04 13.13
N ARG A 242 9.39 -0.29 12.87
CA ARG A 242 8.04 -0.82 12.66
C ARG A 242 7.59 -0.48 11.25
N VAL A 243 7.54 -1.47 10.37
CA VAL A 243 7.14 -1.28 8.97
C VAL A 243 5.65 -1.51 8.86
N HIS A 244 4.85 -0.45 8.78
CA HIS A 244 3.40 -0.56 8.70
C HIS A 244 2.92 -0.40 7.27
N HIS A 245 2.15 -1.37 6.79
CA HIS A 245 1.35 -1.21 5.57
C HIS A 245 -0.12 -1.12 5.97
N TYR A 246 -0.86 -0.13 5.49
CA TYR A 246 -2.30 -0.07 5.78
C TYR A 246 -3.02 -1.28 5.21
N MET A 247 -2.60 -1.75 4.03
CA MET A 247 -3.13 -2.94 3.38
C MET A 247 -2.00 -3.86 2.90
N ALA A 248 -2.22 -5.16 2.99
CA ALA A 248 -1.33 -6.16 2.41
C ALA A 248 -2.10 -7.36 1.87
N THR A 249 -1.51 -8.08 0.94
CA THR A 249 -1.97 -9.44 0.61
C THR A 249 -1.34 -10.45 1.57
N GLU A 250 -1.98 -11.62 1.69
CA GLU A 250 -1.41 -12.75 2.42
C GLU A 250 -0.06 -13.19 1.83
N GLN A 251 0.07 -13.18 0.49
CA GLN A 251 1.34 -13.44 -0.21
C GLN A 251 2.46 -12.48 0.25
N ALA A 252 2.19 -11.17 0.31
CA ALA A 252 3.19 -10.18 0.74
C ALA A 252 3.61 -10.41 2.19
N ARG A 253 2.64 -10.69 3.08
CA ARG A 253 2.90 -10.94 4.51
C ARG A 253 3.91 -12.06 4.69
N ASN A 254 3.61 -13.23 4.11
CA ASN A 254 4.45 -14.41 4.20
C ASN A 254 5.83 -14.18 3.55
N HIS A 255 5.87 -13.50 2.41
CA HIS A 255 7.13 -13.19 1.73
C HIS A 255 8.02 -12.23 2.52
N ILE A 256 7.45 -11.16 3.08
CA ILE A 256 8.18 -10.17 3.87
C ILE A 256 8.74 -10.81 5.14
N GLU A 257 7.93 -11.60 5.88
CA GLU A 257 8.38 -12.29 7.10
C GLU A 257 9.56 -13.23 6.82
N LYS A 258 9.48 -14.01 5.74
CA LYS A 258 10.58 -14.87 5.29
C LYS A 258 11.84 -14.05 4.97
N LEU A 259 11.72 -13.00 4.15
CA LEU A 259 12.87 -12.20 3.74
C LEU A 259 13.52 -11.41 4.88
N LEU A 260 12.73 -10.93 5.85
CA LEU A 260 13.29 -10.29 7.04
C LEU A 260 14.07 -11.28 7.92
N THR A 261 13.59 -12.51 8.03
CA THR A 261 14.30 -13.59 8.73
C THR A 261 15.62 -13.93 8.03
N GLU A 262 15.58 -14.12 6.71
CA GLU A 262 16.78 -14.36 5.90
C GLU A 262 17.78 -13.20 5.97
N ALA A 263 17.31 -11.96 5.89
CA ALA A 263 18.15 -10.78 6.00
C ALA A 263 18.87 -10.72 7.36
N LYS A 264 18.16 -11.01 8.46
CA LYS A 264 18.75 -11.08 9.80
C LYS A 264 19.83 -12.17 9.89
N GLN A 265 19.59 -13.34 9.29
CA GLN A 265 20.56 -14.44 9.28
C GLN A 265 21.82 -14.12 8.46
N GLN A 266 21.67 -13.50 7.29
CA GLN A 266 22.80 -13.25 6.38
C GLN A 266 23.61 -12.00 6.74
N LEU A 267 22.96 -10.96 7.26
CA LEU A 267 23.60 -9.67 7.55
C LEU A 267 24.02 -9.53 9.02
N GLY A 268 23.46 -10.34 9.93
CA GLY A 268 23.82 -10.35 11.34
C GLY A 268 23.70 -8.96 11.98
N ASP A 269 24.78 -8.51 12.61
CA ASP A 269 24.85 -7.21 13.29
C ASP A 269 24.89 -6.01 12.31
N ASP A 270 25.10 -6.24 11.00
CA ASP A 270 25.01 -5.21 9.96
C ASP A 270 23.59 -5.04 9.40
N TRP A 271 22.59 -5.24 10.25
CA TRP A 271 21.17 -5.07 9.94
C TRP A 271 20.38 -4.49 11.10
N PHE A 272 19.09 -4.24 10.90
CA PHE A 272 18.19 -3.80 11.95
C PHE A 272 18.12 -4.83 13.09
N GLU A 273 18.40 -4.40 14.32
CA GLU A 273 18.34 -5.25 15.52
C GLU A 273 16.90 -5.72 15.80
N ASP A 274 15.95 -4.78 15.77
CA ASP A 274 14.51 -5.04 15.90
C ASP A 274 13.73 -4.38 14.77
N ILE A 275 13.37 -5.18 13.75
CA ILE A 275 12.48 -4.78 12.66
C ILE A 275 11.26 -5.68 12.65
N ARG A 276 10.06 -5.09 12.62
CA ARG A 276 8.80 -5.85 12.59
C ARG A 276 7.83 -5.26 11.57
N PRO A 277 7.27 -6.09 10.67
CA PRO A 277 6.18 -5.67 9.82
C PRO A 277 4.86 -5.69 10.59
N THR A 278 3.97 -4.75 10.27
CA THR A 278 2.59 -4.70 10.78
C THR A 278 1.65 -4.32 9.64
N TYR A 279 0.39 -4.76 9.72
CA TYR A 279 -0.57 -4.65 8.63
C TYR A 279 -1.93 -4.23 9.15
N GLY A 280 -2.49 -3.12 8.67
CA GLY A 280 -3.81 -2.65 9.10
C GLY A 280 -4.94 -3.58 8.65
N LEU A 281 -4.88 -4.02 7.39
CA LEU A 281 -5.74 -5.01 6.77
C LEU A 281 -4.87 -6.00 5.97
N VAL A 282 -5.11 -7.30 6.14
CA VAL A 282 -4.55 -8.34 5.28
C VAL A 282 -5.70 -8.92 4.48
N PHE A 283 -5.61 -8.84 3.15
CA PHE A 283 -6.59 -9.45 2.26
C PHE A 283 -6.50 -10.97 2.32
N ASP A 284 -7.67 -11.60 2.22
CA ASP A 284 -7.82 -13.06 2.21
C ASP A 284 -6.96 -13.72 1.12
N GLU A 285 -6.45 -14.92 1.38
CA GLU A 285 -5.63 -15.68 0.44
C GLU A 285 -6.38 -16.05 -0.86
N LYS A 286 -7.71 -16.03 -0.84
CA LYS A 286 -8.60 -16.24 -1.99
C LYS A 286 -8.91 -14.96 -2.77
N LEU A 287 -8.31 -13.83 -2.40
CA LEU A 287 -8.47 -12.59 -3.15
C LEU A 287 -7.92 -12.71 -4.58
N PRO A 288 -6.69 -13.21 -4.83
CA PRO A 288 -6.18 -13.41 -6.18
C PRO A 288 -7.13 -14.24 -7.04
N VAL A 289 -7.30 -13.82 -8.29
CA VAL A 289 -8.03 -14.63 -9.27
C VAL A 289 -7.23 -15.88 -9.58
N SER A 290 -7.86 -17.05 -9.52
CA SER A 290 -7.20 -18.34 -9.76
C SER A 290 -7.69 -19.00 -11.05
N GLU A 291 -6.82 -19.75 -11.73
CA GLU A 291 -7.18 -20.53 -12.92
C GLU A 291 -8.21 -21.60 -12.60
N THR A 292 -8.09 -22.22 -11.43
CA THR A 292 -8.91 -23.35 -11.01
C THR A 292 -10.32 -22.94 -10.59
N GLU A 293 -10.47 -21.81 -9.88
CA GLU A 293 -11.77 -21.37 -9.38
C GLU A 293 -12.47 -20.43 -10.37
N GLU A 294 -11.72 -19.67 -11.16
CA GLU A 294 -12.24 -18.65 -12.08
C GLU A 294 -11.71 -18.82 -13.53
N PRO A 295 -11.81 -20.02 -14.14
CA PRO A 295 -11.16 -20.34 -15.42
C PRO A 295 -11.59 -19.44 -16.58
N ALA A 296 -12.85 -19.00 -16.60
CA ALA A 296 -13.35 -18.10 -17.64
C ALA A 296 -12.68 -16.71 -17.57
N LEU A 297 -12.58 -16.14 -16.37
CA LEU A 297 -11.88 -14.86 -16.16
C LEU A 297 -10.37 -15.02 -16.39
N TRP A 298 -9.80 -16.14 -15.93
CA TRP A 298 -8.40 -16.47 -16.19
C TRP A 298 -8.11 -16.51 -17.69
N LYS A 299 -8.99 -17.11 -18.48
CA LYS A 299 -8.90 -17.12 -19.94
C LYS A 299 -9.03 -15.73 -20.57
N LEU A 300 -9.92 -14.86 -20.08
CA LEU A 300 -10.02 -13.49 -20.61
C LEU A 300 -8.68 -12.74 -20.56
N THR A 301 -7.94 -12.88 -19.46
CA THR A 301 -6.64 -12.20 -19.35
C THR A 301 -5.56 -12.83 -20.25
N GLU A 302 -5.77 -14.02 -20.80
CA GLU A 302 -4.92 -14.61 -21.84
C GLU A 302 -5.29 -14.03 -23.20
N ASP A 303 -6.57 -14.13 -23.56
CA ASP A 303 -7.09 -13.81 -24.89
C ASP A 303 -7.01 -12.31 -25.22
N TYR A 304 -7.06 -11.46 -24.19
CA TYR A 304 -7.08 -9.99 -24.32
C TYR A 304 -5.79 -9.34 -23.79
N TYR A 305 -4.69 -10.09 -23.75
CA TYR A 305 -3.37 -9.58 -23.36
C TYR A 305 -2.60 -8.98 -24.53
N ASP A 306 -1.96 -7.84 -24.28
CA ASP A 306 -0.96 -7.27 -25.17
C ASP A 306 0.42 -7.31 -24.51
N PRO A 307 1.37 -8.10 -25.03
CA PRO A 307 2.76 -8.08 -24.56
C PRO A 307 3.42 -6.70 -24.69
N GLY A 308 2.90 -5.79 -25.53
CA GLY A 308 3.41 -4.43 -25.69
C GLY A 308 3.32 -3.55 -24.43
N ILE A 309 2.53 -3.95 -23.42
CA ILE A 309 2.44 -3.22 -22.13
C ILE A 309 3.63 -3.50 -21.21
N GLU A 310 4.43 -4.52 -21.53
CA GLU A 310 5.57 -4.95 -20.72
C GLU A 310 6.67 -3.89 -20.73
N SER A 311 7.27 -3.62 -19.56
CA SER A 311 8.53 -2.88 -19.50
C SER A 311 9.64 -3.74 -18.90
N GLU A 312 10.75 -3.85 -19.64
CA GLU A 312 11.88 -4.72 -19.29
C GLU A 312 12.41 -4.46 -17.86
N LYS A 313 12.46 -3.18 -17.45
CA LYS A 313 13.00 -2.75 -16.16
C LYS A 313 12.25 -3.37 -14.98
N HIS A 314 10.92 -3.46 -15.10
CA HIS A 314 10.07 -3.95 -14.04
C HIS A 314 9.89 -5.48 -14.09
N MET A 315 9.84 -6.11 -15.27
CA MET A 315 9.82 -7.58 -15.38
C MET A 315 11.04 -8.24 -14.74
N LYS A 316 12.25 -7.70 -15.01
CA LYS A 316 13.51 -8.20 -14.42
C LYS A 316 13.59 -8.02 -12.89
N ALA A 317 12.69 -7.22 -12.29
CA ALA A 317 12.69 -6.99 -10.85
C ALA A 317 11.82 -8.00 -10.08
N SER A 318 10.76 -8.54 -10.70
CA SER A 318 9.93 -9.61 -10.12
C SER A 318 10.36 -11.01 -10.57
N GLY A 319 11.04 -11.14 -11.71
CA GLY A 319 11.28 -12.43 -12.35
C GLY A 319 10.08 -12.93 -13.17
N ASP A 320 9.10 -12.06 -13.43
CA ASP A 320 7.92 -12.38 -14.24
C ASP A 320 8.28 -12.58 -15.71
N THR A 321 7.61 -13.53 -16.35
CA THR A 321 7.68 -13.77 -17.81
C THR A 321 6.60 -13.02 -18.59
N HIS A 322 5.57 -12.50 -17.92
CA HIS A 322 4.46 -11.71 -18.51
C HIS A 322 3.70 -10.92 -17.43
N TRP A 323 2.87 -9.95 -17.84
CA TRP A 323 2.09 -9.08 -16.92
C TRP A 323 0.58 -9.26 -16.97
N LYS A 324 0.03 -10.21 -17.73
CA LYS A 324 -1.43 -10.48 -17.74
C LYS A 324 -2.05 -10.65 -16.34
N ARG A 325 -1.29 -11.23 -15.40
CA ARG A 325 -1.67 -11.40 -13.98
C ARG A 325 -1.24 -10.26 -13.05
N GLY A 326 -0.72 -9.17 -13.59
CA GLY A 326 -0.06 -8.14 -12.83
C GLY A 326 1.35 -8.53 -12.35
N TYR A 327 2.05 -7.53 -11.82
CA TYR A 327 3.41 -7.65 -11.28
C TYR A 327 3.48 -8.68 -10.14
N GLY A 328 4.49 -9.54 -10.14
CA GLY A 328 4.68 -10.62 -9.18
C GLY A 328 3.64 -11.75 -9.28
N GLN A 329 2.92 -11.82 -10.41
CA GLN A 329 1.81 -12.75 -10.65
C GLN A 329 0.72 -12.74 -9.57
N CYS A 330 0.49 -11.59 -8.92
CA CYS A 330 -0.45 -11.52 -7.79
C CYS A 330 -1.93 -11.68 -8.19
N ALA A 331 -2.27 -11.51 -9.47
CA ALA A 331 -3.61 -11.70 -10.05
C ALA A 331 -4.73 -10.95 -9.31
N LEU A 332 -4.46 -9.75 -8.79
CA LEU A 332 -5.40 -9.11 -7.86
C LEU A 332 -6.61 -8.49 -8.58
N PRO A 333 -7.83 -8.69 -8.07
CA PRO A 333 -9.02 -7.95 -8.47
C PRO A 333 -9.14 -6.64 -7.68
N LEU A 334 -8.04 -5.87 -7.55
CA LEU A 334 -7.96 -4.74 -6.59
C LEU A 334 -7.75 -3.40 -7.30
N VAL A 335 -8.47 -2.37 -6.84
CA VAL A 335 -8.27 -0.96 -7.22
C VAL A 335 -8.22 -0.13 -5.95
N LEU A 336 -7.25 0.79 -5.86
CA LEU A 336 -7.21 1.82 -4.81
C LEU A 336 -7.67 3.13 -5.43
N GLU A 337 -8.40 3.95 -4.69
CA GLU A 337 -9.02 5.16 -5.23
C GLU A 337 -8.05 6.11 -5.93
N HIS A 338 -6.80 6.15 -5.47
CA HIS A 338 -5.77 7.05 -5.99
C HIS A 338 -4.88 6.42 -7.07
N ASN A 339 -4.98 5.10 -7.31
CA ASN A 339 -4.27 4.37 -8.35
C ASN A 339 -4.64 2.86 -8.37
N THR A 340 -4.76 2.25 -9.55
CA THR A 340 -4.80 0.78 -9.66
C THR A 340 -3.38 0.19 -9.47
N PRO A 341 -3.16 -0.69 -8.48
CA PRO A 341 -1.87 -1.36 -8.32
C PRO A 341 -1.48 -2.15 -9.58
N ASN A 342 -0.21 -2.15 -9.98
CA ASN A 342 0.23 -2.97 -11.12
C ASN A 342 0.26 -4.47 -10.81
N ASN A 343 0.09 -4.85 -9.54
CA ASN A 343 -0.14 -6.23 -9.11
C ASN A 343 -1.56 -6.73 -9.43
N SER A 344 -2.48 -5.82 -9.76
CA SER A 344 -3.82 -6.19 -10.20
C SER A 344 -3.80 -6.72 -11.63
N LEU A 345 -4.83 -7.47 -12.00
CA LEU A 345 -4.99 -7.98 -13.37
C LEU A 345 -4.80 -6.86 -14.39
N ALA A 346 -3.97 -7.09 -15.41
CA ALA A 346 -3.65 -6.06 -16.41
C ALA A 346 -4.90 -5.53 -17.12
N LEU A 347 -5.94 -6.36 -17.28
CA LEU A 347 -7.24 -5.94 -17.82
C LEU A 347 -7.85 -4.75 -17.08
N LEU A 348 -7.55 -4.54 -15.80
CA LEU A 348 -8.10 -3.40 -15.05
C LEU A 348 -7.44 -2.08 -15.44
N TRP A 349 -6.13 -2.05 -15.72
CA TRP A 349 -5.34 -0.82 -15.71
C TRP A 349 -4.45 -0.58 -16.91
N ALA A 350 -4.18 -1.61 -17.70
CA ALA A 350 -3.27 -1.51 -18.83
C ALA A 350 -3.94 -0.83 -20.03
N GLU A 351 -3.16 -0.04 -20.76
CA GLU A 351 -3.54 0.59 -22.01
C GLU A 351 -2.46 0.29 -23.05
N SER A 352 -2.87 -0.22 -24.21
CA SER A 352 -1.97 -0.45 -25.34
C SER A 352 -1.78 0.85 -26.12
N THR A 353 -0.63 1.51 -25.95
CA THR A 353 -0.29 2.72 -26.71
C THR A 353 0.26 2.40 -28.10
N ASN A 354 1.08 1.35 -28.21
CA ASN A 354 1.62 0.82 -29.46
C ASN A 354 1.44 -0.71 -29.43
N PRO A 355 0.24 -1.23 -29.73
CA PRO A 355 -0.02 -2.65 -29.63
C PRO A 355 0.91 -3.42 -30.57
N LYS A 356 1.40 -4.56 -30.09
CA LYS A 356 2.18 -5.47 -30.95
C LYS A 356 1.29 -5.93 -32.11
N GLU A 357 1.88 -6.07 -33.31
CA GLU A 357 1.12 -6.52 -34.48
C GLU A 357 0.41 -7.85 -34.19
N GLY A 358 -0.91 -7.88 -34.43
CA GLY A 358 -1.77 -9.03 -34.14
C GLY A 358 -2.21 -9.18 -32.67
N ALA A 359 -1.72 -8.37 -31.73
CA ALA A 359 -2.15 -8.37 -30.34
C ALA A 359 -3.44 -7.54 -30.13
N HIS A 360 -4.17 -7.85 -29.06
CA HIS A 360 -5.37 -7.11 -28.68
C HIS A 360 -5.00 -5.71 -28.16
N SER A 361 -5.68 -4.66 -28.61
CA SER A 361 -5.47 -3.31 -28.04
C SER A 361 -6.22 -3.19 -26.71
N MET A 362 -5.48 -3.27 -25.60
CA MET A 362 -6.02 -3.22 -24.25
C MET A 362 -6.56 -1.84 -23.92
N ARG A 363 -7.75 -1.80 -23.32
CA ARG A 363 -8.38 -0.58 -22.80
C ARG A 363 -8.62 -0.76 -21.29
N PRO A 364 -8.19 0.19 -20.45
CA PRO A 364 -8.33 0.05 -19.00
C PRO A 364 -9.73 0.42 -18.52
N LEU A 365 -10.18 -0.25 -17.46
CA LEU A 365 -11.35 0.18 -16.69
C LEU A 365 -10.97 1.31 -15.73
N PHE A 366 -9.84 1.15 -15.04
CA PHE A 366 -9.26 2.09 -14.09
C PHE A 366 -7.80 2.38 -14.47
N TYR A 367 -7.60 3.45 -15.24
CA TYR A 367 -6.29 3.83 -15.77
C TYR A 367 -5.24 3.98 -14.67
N ARG A 368 -4.06 3.38 -14.85
CA ARG A 368 -2.93 3.55 -13.94
C ARG A 368 -1.97 4.62 -14.46
N ARG A 369 -1.71 5.66 -13.66
CA ARG A 369 -0.58 6.56 -13.90
C ARG A 369 0.74 5.86 -13.63
N GLN A 370 1.60 5.77 -14.65
CA GLN A 370 2.99 5.39 -14.43
C GLN A 370 3.72 6.56 -13.75
N ARG A 371 4.18 6.36 -12.51
CA ARG A 371 4.90 7.40 -11.75
C ARG A 371 6.36 7.61 -12.21
N HIS A 372 6.80 6.90 -13.23
CA HIS A 372 8.14 7.03 -13.82
C HIS A 372 8.03 6.91 -15.34
N THR A 373 8.14 8.05 -16.02
CA THR A 373 8.60 8.13 -17.42
C THR A 373 10.11 8.30 -17.44
#